data_AF-D7U2Q4-F1
#
_entry.id   AF-D7U2Q4-F1
#
_cell.length_a   1.000
_cell.length_b   1.000
_cell.length_c   1.000
_cell.angle_alpha   90.00
_cell.angle_beta   90.00
_cell.angle_gamma   90.00
#
_symmetry.space_group_name_H-M   'P 1'
#
loop_
_entity.id
_entity.type
_entity.pdbx_description
1 polymer ?
#
loop_
_entity_poly.entity_id
_entity_poly.type
_entity_poly.pdbx_seq_one_letter_code
_entity_poly.pdbx_strand_id
1 'polypeptide(L)'
;MLLIQCEQSYTPSIDIFETFNELILMKRGGRIIYAGELGKHSSKLIQYFEEIPGVPKFNANRNPATWMLEVTGPSAEAQLGSDFAYLYNNDAYCFLCGENKELVRRLSLPTPALLWQKGQKIDGEQELFNIIGPIFILIQFLGIHNCTAIQPFIFTERTVTIEIPYILLQSLLFVTITYPAINFYWSAYKMIWYFYSMFCTLLYFNYFGMLAVSLSPTFEVASVLTSLCFTLMDLFTGFIIPGPQIPKWRVWSYWICPMVWSLKALVTSQYGDIKKEISVFGEPKSISAFLKSYYGYHHEKLGVAAFVLFSLPLVFALAFAFFIAKLNFQRR
;
A
#
# COMPACT_ATOMS: atom_id res chain seq x y z
N MET A 1 15.23 -14.74 6.37
CA MET A 1 14.42 -15.35 7.45
C MET A 1 14.72 -16.84 7.50
N LEU A 2 15.14 -17.35 8.65
CA LEU A 2 15.42 -18.75 8.92
C LEU A 2 14.30 -19.32 9.80
N LEU A 3 13.77 -20.50 9.46
CA LEU A 3 12.71 -21.18 10.22
C LEU A 3 13.27 -22.47 10.80
N ILE A 4 13.31 -22.59 12.13
CA ILE A 4 13.82 -23.77 12.83
C ILE A 4 12.74 -24.31 13.77
N GLN A 5 12.60 -25.63 13.81
CA GLN A 5 11.77 -26.30 14.81
C GLN A 5 12.67 -26.97 15.86
N CYS A 6 12.37 -26.80 17.16
CA CYS A 6 13.22 -27.25 18.28
C CYS A 6 13.61 -28.73 18.25
N GLU A 7 12.83 -29.57 17.56
CA GLU A 7 13.03 -31.01 17.47
C GLU A 7 13.76 -31.43 16.18
N GLN A 8 14.25 -30.49 15.37
CA GLN A 8 15.01 -30.83 14.17
C GLN A 8 16.36 -31.43 14.54
N SER A 9 16.66 -32.59 13.93
CA SER A 9 17.94 -33.28 14.09
C SER A 9 19.12 -32.59 13.40
N TYR A 10 18.86 -31.53 12.62
CA TYR A 10 19.88 -30.79 11.87
C TYR A 10 20.11 -29.40 12.48
N THR A 11 21.32 -29.17 12.96
CA THR A 11 21.79 -27.87 13.43
C THR A 11 22.58 -27.17 12.32
N PRO A 12 22.23 -25.92 11.93
CA PRO A 12 23.03 -25.19 10.95
C PRO A 12 24.41 -24.84 11.52
N SER A 13 25.42 -24.77 10.64
CA SER A 13 26.74 -24.25 11.01
C SER A 13 26.65 -22.76 11.35
N ILE A 14 27.62 -22.26 12.12
CA ILE A 14 27.67 -20.85 12.55
C ILE A 14 27.61 -19.92 11.33
N ASP A 15 28.40 -20.20 10.29
CA ASP A 15 28.46 -19.39 9.08
C ASP A 15 27.10 -19.29 8.38
N ILE A 16 26.36 -20.41 8.32
CA ILE A 16 25.01 -20.43 7.72
C ILE A 16 24.03 -19.70 8.62
N PHE A 17 24.08 -19.93 9.94
CA PHE A 17 23.16 -19.31 10.90
C PHE A 17 23.27 -17.78 10.90
N GLU A 18 24.50 -17.25 10.84
CA GLU A 18 24.79 -15.82 10.84
C GLU A 18 24.52 -15.14 9.48
N THR A 19 24.29 -15.90 8.40
CA THR A 19 23.89 -15.28 7.12
C THR A 19 22.45 -14.76 7.12
N PHE A 20 21.63 -15.16 8.09
CA PHE A 20 20.24 -14.75 8.18
C PHE A 20 20.05 -13.54 9.11
N ASN A 21 19.21 -12.59 8.69
CA ASN A 21 18.89 -11.42 9.49
C ASN A 21 17.84 -11.71 10.57
N GLU A 22 16.95 -12.68 10.33
CA GLU A 22 15.78 -12.98 11.17
C GLU A 22 15.63 -14.48 11.36
N LEU A 23 15.17 -14.88 12.55
CA LEU A 23 14.89 -16.25 12.95
C LEU A 23 13.46 -16.37 13.47
N ILE A 24 12.78 -17.44 13.05
CA ILE A 24 11.56 -17.94 13.67
C ILE A 24 11.86 -19.33 14.24
N LEU A 25 11.76 -19.45 15.57
CA LEU A 25 11.91 -20.70 16.31
C LEU A 25 10.55 -21.19 16.79
N MET A 26 10.24 -22.45 16.50
CA MET A 26 8.96 -23.06 16.85
C MET A 26 9.15 -24.39 17.57
N LYS A 27 8.18 -24.77 18.40
CA LYS A 27 8.04 -26.13 18.93
C LYS A 27 6.92 -26.91 18.27
N ARG A 28 6.85 -28.19 18.62
CA ARG A 28 5.82 -29.12 18.13
C ARG A 28 4.42 -28.55 18.37
N GLY A 29 3.58 -28.65 17.34
CA GLY A 29 2.24 -28.04 17.31
C GLY A 29 2.22 -26.60 16.80
N GLY A 30 3.29 -26.12 16.15
CA GLY A 30 3.32 -24.80 15.49
C GLY A 30 3.36 -23.62 16.46
N ARG A 31 3.75 -23.85 17.71
CA ARG A 31 3.82 -22.80 18.74
C ARG A 31 5.17 -22.08 18.65
N ILE A 32 5.15 -20.76 18.53
CA ILE A 32 6.35 -19.91 18.41
C ILE A 32 6.99 -19.74 19.79
N ILE A 33 8.32 -19.85 19.84
CA ILE A 33 9.15 -19.61 21.03
C ILE A 33 9.96 -18.32 20.87
N TYR A 34 10.38 -18.01 19.63
CA TYR A 34 11.09 -16.80 19.28
C TYR A 34 10.77 -16.40 17.84
N ALA A 35 10.51 -15.12 17.59
CA ALA A 35 10.47 -14.57 16.24
C ALA A 35 11.03 -13.14 16.26
N GLY A 36 12.16 -12.94 15.60
CA GLY A 36 12.84 -11.64 15.60
C GLY A 36 14.19 -11.65 14.90
N GLU A 37 14.86 -10.50 14.94
CA GLU A 37 16.20 -10.32 14.38
C GLU A 37 17.26 -11.07 15.20
N LEU A 38 18.17 -11.76 14.52
CA LEU A 38 19.30 -12.45 15.17
C LEU A 38 20.28 -11.46 15.82
N GLY A 39 20.48 -10.29 15.20
CA GLY A 39 21.55 -9.37 15.58
C GLY A 39 22.93 -9.84 15.09
N LYS A 40 23.94 -8.97 15.18
CA LYS A 40 25.32 -9.37 14.80
C LYS A 40 25.82 -10.43 15.78
N HIS A 41 26.34 -11.55 15.27
CA HIS A 41 26.81 -12.66 16.12
C HIS A 41 25.70 -13.21 17.04
N SER A 42 24.46 -13.25 16.53
CA SER A 42 23.28 -13.72 17.26
C SER A 42 22.99 -13.01 18.60
N SER A 43 23.49 -11.78 18.78
CA SER A 43 23.45 -11.08 20.06
C SER A 43 22.03 -10.86 20.60
N LYS A 44 21.06 -10.53 19.73
CA LYS A 44 19.68 -10.26 20.13
C LYS A 44 18.95 -11.54 20.53
N LEU A 45 19.24 -12.63 19.83
CA LEU A 45 18.73 -13.96 20.17
C LEU A 45 19.24 -14.42 21.54
N ILE A 46 20.56 -14.31 21.75
CA ILE A 46 21.20 -14.72 23.00
C ILE A 46 20.65 -13.91 24.18
N GLN A 47 20.60 -12.59 24.03
CA GLN A 47 20.05 -11.70 25.06
C GLN A 47 18.63 -12.10 25.46
N TYR A 48 17.76 -12.40 24.48
CA TYR A 48 16.38 -12.80 24.75
C TYR A 48 16.29 -14.05 25.63
N PHE A 49 17.05 -15.10 25.34
CA PHE A 49 17.00 -16.33 26.12
C PHE A 49 17.71 -16.20 27.47
N GLU A 50 18.75 -15.38 27.57
CA GLU A 50 19.44 -15.12 28.85
C GLU A 50 18.61 -14.28 29.84
N GLU A 51 17.65 -13.49 29.35
CA GLU A 51 16.70 -12.75 30.20
C GLU A 51 15.69 -13.69 30.92
N ILE A 52 15.55 -14.93 30.45
CA ILE A 52 14.63 -15.92 31.05
C ILE A 52 15.29 -16.58 32.27
N PRO A 53 14.67 -16.49 33.47
CA PRO A 53 15.24 -17.07 34.68
C PRO A 53 15.50 -18.58 34.55
N GLY A 54 16.73 -18.99 34.88
CA GLY A 54 17.14 -20.39 34.89
C GLY A 54 17.78 -20.89 33.58
N VAL A 55 17.73 -20.11 32.50
CA VAL A 55 18.46 -20.45 31.26
C VAL A 55 19.97 -20.30 31.49
N PRO A 56 20.79 -21.30 31.10
CA PRO A 56 22.23 -21.22 31.25
C PRO A 56 22.83 -20.18 30.30
N LYS A 57 23.73 -19.33 30.80
CA LYS A 57 24.41 -18.30 30.00
C LYS A 57 25.12 -18.88 28.78
N PHE A 58 25.12 -18.11 27.70
CA PHE A 58 25.78 -18.48 26.46
C PHE A 58 27.31 -18.42 26.61
N ASN A 59 28.00 -19.39 25.99
CA ASN A 59 29.45 -19.40 25.91
C ASN A 59 29.86 -19.06 24.47
N ALA A 60 30.67 -18.00 24.30
CA ALA A 60 31.10 -17.48 23.00
C ALA A 60 31.82 -18.50 22.11
N ASN A 61 32.39 -19.57 22.69
CA ASN A 61 33.06 -20.62 21.93
C ASN A 61 32.11 -21.70 21.38
N ARG A 62 30.80 -21.57 21.61
CA ARG A 62 29.78 -22.53 21.18
C ARG A 62 28.94 -22.00 20.03
N ASN A 63 28.38 -22.90 19.22
CA ASN A 63 27.45 -22.52 18.16
C ASN A 63 26.13 -22.01 18.78
N PRO A 64 25.69 -20.76 18.48
CA PRO A 64 24.43 -20.20 18.97
C PRO A 64 23.21 -21.04 18.60
N ALA A 65 23.17 -21.60 17.39
CA ALA A 65 22.06 -22.43 16.92
C ALA A 65 21.92 -23.71 17.75
N THR A 66 23.05 -24.33 18.12
CA THR A 66 23.09 -25.53 18.96
C THR A 66 22.68 -25.20 20.39
N TRP A 67 23.27 -24.14 20.98
CA TRP A 67 22.95 -23.73 22.34
C TRP A 67 21.45 -23.39 22.49
N MET A 68 20.89 -22.65 21.54
CA MET A 68 19.47 -22.30 21.53
C MET A 68 18.59 -23.56 21.57
N LEU A 69 18.85 -24.54 20.70
CA LEU A 69 18.05 -25.76 20.64
C LEU A 69 18.17 -26.63 21.89
N GLU A 70 19.32 -26.62 22.56
CA GLU A 70 19.51 -27.30 23.84
C GLU A 70 18.68 -26.64 24.95
N VAL A 71 18.70 -25.30 25.06
CA VAL A 71 18.00 -24.58 26.12
C VAL A 71 16.49 -24.52 25.91
N THR A 72 16.02 -24.59 24.65
CA THR A 72 14.58 -24.61 24.31
C THR A 72 14.03 -26.02 24.06
N GLY A 73 14.82 -27.06 24.32
CA GLY A 73 14.40 -28.45 24.13
C GLY A 73 13.36 -28.90 25.16
N PRO A 74 12.55 -29.95 24.88
CA PRO A 74 11.52 -30.43 25.80
C PRO A 74 12.07 -30.83 27.18
N SER A 75 13.29 -31.37 27.23
CA SER A 75 13.95 -31.72 28.49
C SER A 75 14.33 -30.49 29.32
N ALA A 76 14.74 -29.40 28.66
CA ALA A 76 15.09 -28.15 29.34
C ALA A 76 13.82 -27.45 29.86
N GLU A 77 12.75 -27.38 29.05
CA GLU A 77 11.43 -26.88 29.48
C GLU A 77 10.92 -27.61 30.74
N ALA A 78 11.06 -28.95 30.78
CA ALA A 78 10.64 -29.76 31.93
C ALA A 78 11.45 -29.46 33.20
N GLN A 79 12.75 -29.21 33.08
CA GLN A 79 13.62 -28.86 34.21
C GLN A 79 13.37 -27.44 34.73
N LEU A 80 13.08 -26.51 33.81
CA LEU A 80 12.76 -25.11 34.12
C LEU A 80 11.33 -24.91 34.61
N GLY A 81 10.46 -25.92 34.45
CA GLY A 81 9.04 -25.84 34.79
C GLY A 81 8.29 -24.74 34.02
N SER A 82 8.82 -24.33 32.87
CA SER A 82 8.35 -23.16 32.11
C SER A 82 8.11 -23.53 30.64
N ASP A 83 6.96 -23.14 30.09
CA ASP A 83 6.66 -23.30 28.66
C ASP A 83 7.13 -22.04 27.91
N PHE A 84 8.17 -22.16 27.07
CA PHE A 84 8.72 -21.01 26.34
C PHE A 84 7.72 -20.39 25.35
N ALA A 85 6.78 -21.18 24.81
CA ALA A 85 5.72 -20.65 23.97
C ALA A 85 4.68 -19.87 24.78
N TYR A 86 4.46 -20.23 26.05
CA TYR A 86 3.62 -19.43 26.95
C TYR A 86 4.32 -18.12 27.33
N LEU A 87 5.62 -18.16 27.57
CA LEU A 87 6.44 -16.98 27.87
C LEU A 87 6.52 -16.00 26.69
N TYR A 88 6.64 -16.52 25.46
CA TYR A 88 6.62 -15.70 24.25
C TYR A 88 5.27 -14.98 24.06
N ASN A 89 4.16 -15.63 24.44
CA ASN A 89 2.81 -15.10 24.23
C ASN A 89 2.32 -14.15 25.33
N ASN A 90 2.70 -14.39 26.58
CA ASN A 90 2.37 -13.49 27.69
C ASN A 90 3.45 -12.43 27.79
N ASP A 91 3.06 -11.17 27.54
CA ASP A 91 3.91 -10.00 27.32
C ASP A 91 4.89 -9.63 28.48
N ALA A 92 5.08 -10.50 29.48
CA ALA A 92 5.91 -10.31 30.66
C ALA A 92 7.43 -10.31 30.40
N TYR A 93 7.91 -10.89 29.29
CA TYR A 93 9.35 -11.03 29.00
C TYR A 93 9.76 -10.69 27.56
N CYS A 94 8.83 -10.26 26.69
CA CYS A 94 9.12 -10.15 25.27
C CYS A 94 8.81 -8.76 24.70
N PHE A 95 9.81 -7.86 24.78
CA PHE A 95 9.82 -6.58 24.06
C PHE A 95 9.64 -6.78 22.54
N LEU A 96 10.30 -7.81 21.98
CA LEU A 96 10.25 -8.17 20.55
C LEU A 96 8.86 -8.65 20.09
N CYS A 97 8.14 -9.44 20.90
CA CYS A 97 6.79 -9.89 20.58
C CYS A 97 5.79 -8.73 20.62
N GLY A 98 5.96 -7.77 21.56
CA GLY A 98 5.15 -6.56 21.61
C GLY A 98 5.28 -5.71 20.34
N GLU A 99 6.51 -5.48 19.86
CA GLU A 99 6.77 -4.71 18.65
C GLU A 99 6.21 -5.41 17.40
N ASN A 100 6.41 -6.72 17.27
CA ASN A 100 5.86 -7.51 16.18
C ASN A 100 4.32 -7.57 16.21
N LYS A 101 3.70 -7.73 17.39
CA LYS A 101 2.23 -7.71 17.55
C LYS A 101 1.65 -6.35 17.18
N GLU A 102 2.30 -5.25 17.55
CA GLU A 102 1.85 -3.90 17.20
C GLU A 102 2.01 -3.63 15.70
N LEU A 103 3.12 -4.05 15.08
CA LEU A 103 3.31 -3.99 13.63
C LEU A 103 2.26 -4.82 12.89
N VAL A 104 2.03 -6.06 13.31
CA VAL A 104 0.97 -6.92 12.74
C VAL A 104 -0.39 -6.28 12.94
N ARG A 105 -0.69 -5.73 14.11
CA ARG A 105 -1.95 -5.03 14.37
C ARG A 105 -2.13 -3.83 13.44
N ARG A 106 -1.09 -3.02 13.23
CA ARG A 106 -1.12 -1.89 12.31
C ARG A 106 -1.32 -2.32 10.86
N LEU A 107 -0.64 -3.39 10.42
CA LEU A 107 -0.77 -3.92 9.06
C LEU A 107 -2.09 -4.66 8.82
N SER A 108 -2.71 -5.20 9.89
CA SER A 108 -3.98 -5.93 9.81
C SER A 108 -5.22 -5.04 9.91
N LEU A 109 -5.05 -3.75 10.25
CA LEU A 109 -6.17 -2.82 10.30
C LEU A 109 -6.70 -2.57 8.88
N PRO A 110 -8.02 -2.68 8.66
CA PRO A 110 -8.60 -2.36 7.37
C PRO A 110 -8.34 -0.88 7.04
N THR A 111 -8.11 -0.58 5.77
CA THR A 111 -7.77 0.75 5.23
C THR A 111 -8.59 1.91 5.83
N PRO A 112 -9.91 1.77 6.07
CA PRO A 112 -10.70 2.82 6.74
C PRO A 112 -10.28 3.10 8.20
N ALA A 113 -9.86 2.09 8.96
CA ALA A 113 -9.41 2.24 10.33
C ALA A 113 -8.02 2.92 10.41
N LEU A 114 -7.16 2.69 9.41
CA LEU A 114 -5.88 3.39 9.28
C LEU A 114 -6.05 4.90 9.06
N LEU A 115 -7.10 5.28 8.34
CA LEU A 115 -7.39 6.66 7.95
C LEU A 115 -8.17 7.46 9.00
N TRP A 116 -8.77 6.79 9.99
CA TRP A 116 -9.68 7.41 10.95
C TRP A 116 -9.05 8.61 11.68
N GLN A 117 -9.58 9.79 11.41
CA GLN A 117 -9.19 11.07 12.01
C GLN A 117 -7.71 11.49 11.88
N LYS A 118 -7.00 11.04 10.84
CA LYS A 118 -5.58 11.37 10.63
C LYS A 118 -5.30 12.54 9.68
N GLY A 119 -6.28 12.99 8.91
CA GLY A 119 -6.14 13.96 7.81
C GLY A 119 -5.44 15.28 8.16
N GLN A 120 -5.51 15.71 9.42
CA GLN A 120 -4.86 16.92 9.95
C GLN A 120 -3.65 16.64 10.88
N LYS A 121 -3.49 15.39 11.35
CA LYS A 121 -2.44 14.95 12.27
C LYS A 121 -1.22 14.47 11.50
N ILE A 122 -0.54 15.42 10.88
CA ILE A 122 0.65 15.18 10.06
C ILE A 122 1.82 15.89 10.73
N ASP A 123 2.68 15.12 11.39
CA ASP A 123 3.87 15.65 12.08
C ASP A 123 5.16 15.19 11.38
N GLY A 124 5.09 14.14 10.56
CA GLY A 124 6.16 13.68 9.69
C GLY A 124 5.70 13.28 8.29
N GLU A 125 6.67 12.89 7.46
CA GLU A 125 6.44 12.41 6.09
C GLU A 125 5.68 11.08 6.05
N GLN A 126 5.91 10.19 7.03
CA GLN A 126 5.26 8.89 7.08
C GLN A 126 3.74 9.03 7.30
N GLU A 127 3.30 9.94 8.16
CA GLU A 127 1.88 10.23 8.37
C GLU A 127 1.23 10.75 7.10
N LEU A 128 1.93 11.60 6.33
CA LEU A 128 1.45 12.10 5.05
C LEU A 128 1.27 10.94 4.05
N PHE A 129 2.23 10.03 3.94
CA PHE A 129 2.11 8.84 3.10
C PHE A 129 1.02 7.88 3.58
N ASN A 130 0.85 7.72 4.89
CA ASN A 130 -0.20 6.92 5.51
C ASN A 130 -1.60 7.49 5.26
N ILE A 131 -1.73 8.74 4.82
CA ILE A 131 -2.99 9.33 4.38
C ILE A 131 -3.13 9.22 2.85
N ILE A 132 -2.14 9.70 2.10
CA ILE A 132 -2.20 9.75 0.63
C ILE A 132 -2.31 8.35 0.02
N GLY A 133 -1.48 7.40 0.48
CA GLY A 133 -1.41 6.05 -0.09
C GLY A 133 -2.74 5.30 0.02
N PRO A 134 -3.28 5.10 1.23
CA PRO A 134 -4.55 4.42 1.43
C PRO A 134 -5.74 5.05 0.68
N ILE A 135 -5.82 6.37 0.61
CA ILE A 135 -6.89 7.06 -0.14
C ILE A 135 -6.75 6.81 -1.64
N PHE A 136 -5.53 6.91 -2.15
CA PHE A 136 -5.26 6.66 -3.55
C PHE A 136 -5.55 5.20 -3.94
N ILE A 137 -5.20 4.24 -3.08
CA ILE A 137 -5.54 2.82 -3.24
C ILE A 137 -7.05 2.61 -3.23
N LEU A 138 -7.80 3.27 -2.32
CA LEU A 138 -9.26 3.18 -2.27
C LEU A 138 -9.91 3.71 -3.56
N ILE A 139 -9.41 4.82 -4.10
CA ILE A 139 -9.90 5.41 -5.36
C ILE A 139 -9.64 4.45 -6.54
N GLN A 140 -8.43 3.89 -6.63
CA GLN A 140 -8.09 2.92 -7.66
C GLN A 140 -8.96 1.67 -7.56
N PHE A 141 -9.08 1.09 -6.36
CA PHE A 141 -9.86 -0.12 -6.13
C PHE A 141 -11.31 0.07 -6.59
N LEU A 142 -11.92 1.21 -6.25
CA LEU A 142 -13.27 1.53 -6.69
C LEU A 142 -13.36 1.73 -8.21
N GLY A 143 -12.36 2.40 -8.81
CA GLY A 143 -12.28 2.61 -10.26
C GLY A 143 -12.14 1.30 -11.05
N ILE A 144 -11.25 0.42 -10.62
CA ILE A 144 -11.04 -0.91 -11.21
C ILE A 144 -12.30 -1.75 -11.07
N HIS A 145 -12.92 -1.77 -9.88
CA HIS A 145 -14.16 -2.51 -9.66
C HIS A 145 -15.29 -2.04 -10.59
N ASN A 146 -15.50 -0.73 -10.70
CA ASN A 146 -16.47 -0.16 -11.62
C ASN A 146 -16.20 -0.56 -13.07
N CYS A 147 -14.95 -0.44 -13.52
CA CYS A 147 -14.53 -0.85 -14.85
C CYS A 147 -14.88 -2.33 -15.11
N THR A 148 -14.50 -3.23 -14.20
CA THR A 148 -14.76 -4.67 -14.36
C THR A 148 -16.24 -5.04 -14.32
N ALA A 149 -17.04 -4.31 -13.53
CA ALA A 149 -18.48 -4.56 -13.42
C ALA A 149 -19.23 -4.25 -14.73
N ILE A 150 -18.73 -3.29 -15.50
CA ILE A 150 -19.41 -2.78 -16.70
C ILE A 150 -19.01 -3.52 -17.97
N GLN A 151 -17.77 -4.05 -18.03
CA GLN A 151 -17.23 -4.81 -19.17
C GLN A 151 -18.21 -5.79 -19.85
N PRO A 152 -18.96 -6.65 -19.13
CA PRO A 152 -19.87 -7.62 -19.77
C PRO A 152 -21.17 -7.01 -20.31
N PHE A 153 -21.53 -5.78 -19.91
CA PHE A 153 -22.81 -5.15 -20.27
C PHE A 153 -22.70 -4.09 -21.36
N ILE A 154 -21.54 -3.99 -22.03
CA ILE A 154 -21.31 -3.00 -23.07
C ILE A 154 -21.86 -3.53 -24.40
N PHE A 155 -23.03 -3.01 -24.77
CA PHE A 155 -23.72 -3.39 -26.00
C PHE A 155 -23.89 -2.22 -26.98
N THR A 156 -23.75 -0.96 -26.54
CA THR A 156 -23.98 0.23 -27.39
C THR A 156 -23.28 1.48 -26.82
N GLU A 157 -23.04 2.48 -27.66
CA GLU A 157 -22.56 3.82 -27.27
C GLU A 157 -23.40 4.49 -26.17
N ARG A 158 -24.69 4.13 -26.05
CA ARG A 158 -25.62 4.70 -25.06
C ARG A 158 -25.21 4.42 -23.61
N THR A 159 -24.41 3.37 -23.37
CA THR A 159 -23.90 3.05 -22.03
C THR A 159 -23.06 4.20 -21.47
N VAL A 160 -22.32 4.95 -22.31
CA VAL A 160 -21.47 6.09 -21.88
C VAL A 160 -22.27 7.13 -21.09
N THR A 161 -23.49 7.47 -21.54
CA THR A 161 -24.33 8.51 -20.92
C THR A 161 -25.04 8.00 -19.67
N ILE A 162 -25.44 6.73 -19.65
CA ILE A 162 -26.16 6.11 -18.52
C ILE A 162 -25.25 6.00 -17.29
N GLU A 163 -23.95 5.84 -17.50
CA GLU A 163 -22.97 5.71 -16.41
C GLU A 163 -22.67 7.04 -15.70
N ILE A 164 -22.91 8.19 -16.34
CA ILE A 164 -22.58 9.50 -15.76
C ILE A 164 -23.37 9.75 -14.46
N PRO A 165 -24.72 9.61 -14.40
CA PRO A 165 -25.46 9.76 -13.15
C PRO A 165 -25.07 8.76 -12.07
N TYR A 166 -24.74 7.51 -12.44
CA TYR A 166 -24.33 6.48 -11.50
C TYR A 166 -22.99 6.84 -10.83
N ILE A 167 -22.00 7.20 -11.65
CA ILE A 167 -20.67 7.62 -11.16
C ILE A 167 -20.76 8.93 -10.37
N LEU A 168 -21.66 9.84 -10.76
CA LEU A 168 -21.93 11.07 -10.01
C LEU A 168 -22.43 10.75 -8.60
N LEU A 169 -23.44 9.90 -8.48
CA LEU A 169 -23.96 9.47 -7.18
C LEU A 169 -22.90 8.74 -6.35
N GLN A 170 -22.16 7.83 -6.97
CA GLN A 170 -21.11 7.06 -6.31
C GLN A 170 -19.97 7.95 -5.78
N SER A 171 -19.53 8.92 -6.56
CA SER A 171 -18.49 9.89 -6.14
C SER A 171 -19.00 10.81 -5.02
N LEU A 172 -20.27 11.23 -5.04
CA LEU A 172 -20.89 11.97 -3.94
C LEU A 172 -20.92 11.16 -2.64
N LEU A 173 -21.37 9.89 -2.71
CA LEU A 173 -21.41 9.00 -1.56
C LEU A 173 -20.01 8.76 -1.00
N PHE A 174 -19.04 8.50 -1.87
CA PHE A 174 -17.65 8.30 -1.46
C PHE A 174 -17.09 9.51 -0.72
N VAL A 175 -17.29 10.72 -1.24
CA VAL A 175 -16.82 11.96 -0.60
C VAL A 175 -17.50 12.17 0.74
N THR A 176 -18.81 11.97 0.80
CA THR A 176 -19.62 12.15 2.03
C THR A 176 -19.14 11.23 3.15
N ILE A 177 -18.72 10.00 2.82
CA ILE A 177 -18.23 9.03 3.80
C ILE A 177 -16.76 9.29 4.15
N THR A 178 -15.90 9.39 3.13
CA THR A 178 -14.44 9.39 3.34
C THR A 178 -13.91 10.71 3.85
N TYR A 179 -14.45 11.84 3.39
CA TYR A 179 -13.96 13.17 3.79
C TYR A 179 -14.01 13.40 5.31
N PRO A 180 -15.15 13.18 5.99
CA PRO A 180 -15.20 13.25 7.46
C PRO A 180 -14.45 12.12 8.15
N ALA A 181 -14.46 10.89 7.59
CA ALA A 181 -13.76 9.76 8.20
C ALA A 181 -12.24 9.99 8.29
N ILE A 182 -11.66 10.58 7.25
CA ILE A 182 -10.24 10.96 7.22
C ILE A 182 -9.99 12.18 8.11
N ASN A 183 -11.00 13.02 8.36
CA ASN A 183 -10.88 14.33 9.00
C ASN A 183 -9.98 15.29 8.20
N PHE A 184 -10.32 15.49 6.92
CA PHE A 184 -9.70 16.54 6.11
C PHE A 184 -10.05 17.94 6.61
N TYR A 185 -9.37 18.96 6.08
CA TYR A 185 -9.66 20.36 6.41
C TYR A 185 -11.03 20.76 5.85
N TRP A 186 -11.96 21.17 6.71
CA TRP A 186 -13.29 21.59 6.30
C TRP A 186 -13.25 22.88 5.48
N SER A 187 -13.25 22.76 4.15
CA SER A 187 -13.28 23.86 3.20
C SER A 187 -14.03 23.43 1.95
N ALA A 188 -14.99 24.25 1.49
CA ALA A 188 -15.76 23.96 0.28
C ALA A 188 -14.86 23.78 -0.94
N TYR A 189 -13.80 24.58 -1.06
CA TYR A 189 -12.81 24.48 -2.12
C TYR A 189 -12.15 23.08 -2.15
N LYS A 190 -11.63 22.62 -1.01
CA LYS A 190 -10.94 21.32 -0.91
C LYS A 190 -11.89 20.14 -1.14
N MET A 191 -13.12 20.25 -0.65
CA MET A 191 -14.16 19.25 -0.84
C MET A 191 -14.59 19.13 -2.30
N ILE A 192 -14.77 20.26 -3.00
CA ILE A 192 -15.10 20.29 -4.43
C ILE A 192 -13.97 19.66 -5.24
N TRP A 193 -12.71 19.97 -4.93
CA TRP A 193 -11.56 19.34 -5.60
C TRP A 193 -11.48 17.84 -5.35
N TYR A 194 -11.75 17.41 -4.13
CA TYR A 194 -11.78 15.99 -3.77
C TYR A 194 -12.87 15.26 -4.57
N PHE A 195 -14.08 15.79 -4.58
CA PHE A 195 -15.19 15.30 -5.39
C PHE A 195 -14.87 15.27 -6.89
N TYR A 196 -14.37 16.38 -7.42
CA TYR A 196 -14.01 16.51 -8.83
C TYR A 196 -12.94 15.48 -9.24
N SER A 197 -11.88 15.34 -8.43
CA SER A 197 -10.82 14.37 -8.69
C SER A 197 -11.37 12.94 -8.68
N MET A 198 -12.26 12.62 -7.74
CA MET A 198 -12.88 11.31 -7.64
C MET A 198 -13.80 11.01 -8.82
N PHE A 199 -14.70 11.95 -9.15
CA PHE A 199 -15.66 11.83 -10.23
C PHE A 199 -14.97 11.64 -11.60
N CYS A 200 -14.01 12.50 -11.94
CA CYS A 200 -13.27 12.37 -13.19
C CYS A 200 -12.42 11.09 -13.23
N THR A 201 -11.88 10.67 -12.08
CA THR A 201 -11.13 9.42 -11.98
C THR A 201 -11.98 8.21 -12.32
N LEU A 202 -13.12 8.07 -11.63
CA LEU A 202 -14.05 6.96 -11.90
C LEU A 202 -14.57 6.98 -13.35
N LEU A 203 -14.85 8.16 -13.90
CA LEU A 203 -15.29 8.30 -15.30
C LEU A 203 -14.24 7.77 -16.29
N TYR A 204 -12.98 8.21 -16.18
CA TYR A 204 -11.98 7.73 -17.13
C TYR A 204 -11.69 6.24 -16.94
N PHE A 205 -11.73 5.70 -15.71
CA PHE A 205 -11.56 4.26 -15.48
C PHE A 205 -12.64 3.46 -16.21
N ASN A 206 -13.89 3.91 -16.09
CA ASN A 206 -15.01 3.25 -16.75
C ASN A 206 -14.89 3.31 -18.28
N TYR A 207 -14.61 4.49 -18.83
CA TYR A 207 -14.46 4.66 -20.28
C TYR A 207 -13.20 3.99 -20.84
N PHE A 208 -12.15 3.85 -20.04
CA PHE A 208 -11.00 3.03 -20.39
C PHE A 208 -11.38 1.55 -20.52
N GLY A 209 -12.19 1.02 -19.60
CA GLY A 209 -12.77 -0.32 -19.70
C GLY A 209 -13.61 -0.50 -20.95
N MET A 210 -14.44 0.50 -21.29
CA MET A 210 -15.24 0.48 -22.51
C MET A 210 -14.38 0.47 -23.78
N LEU A 211 -13.33 1.30 -23.81
CA LEU A 211 -12.35 1.33 -24.88
C LEU A 211 -11.69 -0.05 -25.05
N ALA A 212 -11.26 -0.68 -23.96
CA ALA A 212 -10.65 -2.02 -24.01
C ALA A 212 -11.58 -3.08 -24.60
N VAL A 213 -12.89 -3.03 -24.27
CA VAL A 213 -13.90 -3.92 -24.85
C VAL A 213 -14.09 -3.65 -26.35
N SER A 214 -14.11 -2.38 -26.79
CA SER A 214 -14.25 -2.07 -28.22
C SER A 214 -13.05 -2.53 -29.08
N LEU A 215 -11.88 -2.68 -28.47
CA LEU A 215 -10.66 -3.14 -29.12
C LEU A 215 -10.50 -4.67 -29.12
N SER A 216 -11.37 -5.39 -28.41
CA SER A 216 -11.22 -6.82 -28.15
C SER A 216 -12.37 -7.64 -28.72
N PRO A 217 -12.13 -8.87 -29.21
CA PRO A 217 -13.19 -9.75 -29.72
C PRO A 217 -14.10 -10.34 -28.63
N THR A 218 -13.57 -10.56 -27.42
CA THR A 218 -14.31 -11.13 -26.28
C THR A 218 -14.02 -10.35 -24.99
N PHE A 219 -14.89 -10.50 -23.99
CA PHE A 219 -14.72 -9.81 -22.71
C PHE A 219 -13.49 -10.30 -21.96
N GLU A 220 -13.12 -11.57 -22.06
CA GLU A 220 -11.95 -12.14 -21.38
C GLU A 220 -10.66 -11.49 -21.89
N VAL A 221 -10.55 -11.30 -23.21
CA VAL A 221 -9.40 -10.60 -23.81
C VAL A 221 -9.36 -9.15 -23.35
N ALA A 222 -10.51 -8.47 -23.29
CA ALA A 222 -10.59 -7.10 -22.79
C ALA A 222 -10.16 -7.01 -21.31
N SER A 223 -10.56 -7.95 -20.47
CA SER A 223 -10.18 -8.00 -19.05
C SER A 223 -8.68 -8.22 -18.87
N VAL A 224 -8.07 -9.11 -19.64
CA VAL A 224 -6.62 -9.32 -19.63
C VAL A 224 -5.87 -8.08 -20.11
N LEU A 225 -6.33 -7.43 -21.18
CA LEU A 225 -5.72 -6.20 -21.68
C LEU A 225 -5.79 -5.08 -20.62
N THR A 226 -6.95 -4.94 -20.00
CA THR A 226 -7.20 -3.89 -18.99
C THR A 226 -6.34 -4.12 -17.74
N SER A 227 -6.20 -5.36 -17.25
CA SER A 227 -5.38 -5.66 -16.06
C SER A 227 -3.88 -5.40 -16.28
N LEU A 228 -3.37 -5.73 -17.49
CA LEU A 228 -2.01 -5.38 -17.89
C LEU A 228 -1.81 -3.87 -17.91
N CYS A 229 -2.77 -3.11 -18.46
CA CYS A 229 -2.71 -1.65 -18.48
C CYS A 229 -2.76 -1.05 -17.08
N PHE A 230 -3.62 -1.53 -16.18
CA PHE A 230 -3.67 -1.04 -14.79
C PHE A 230 -2.34 -1.25 -14.07
N THR A 231 -1.73 -2.44 -14.22
CA THR A 231 -0.41 -2.73 -13.63
C THR A 231 0.66 -1.75 -14.10
N LEU A 232 0.67 -1.40 -15.39
CA LEU A 232 1.59 -0.41 -15.95
C LEU A 232 1.30 0.99 -15.43
N MET A 233 0.03 1.39 -15.36
CA MET A 233 -0.36 2.69 -14.86
C MET A 233 -0.02 2.85 -13.37
N ASP A 234 -0.13 1.79 -12.56
CA ASP A 234 0.24 1.80 -11.14
C ASP A 234 1.74 1.97 -10.95
N LEU A 235 2.54 1.30 -11.77
CA LEU A 235 3.99 1.44 -11.77
C LEU A 235 4.43 2.89 -12.04
N PHE A 236 3.76 3.57 -12.98
CA PHE A 236 4.12 4.93 -13.42
C PHE A 236 3.31 6.05 -12.78
N THR A 237 2.47 5.76 -11.79
CA THR A 237 1.58 6.72 -11.11
C THR A 237 2.32 7.85 -10.38
N GLY A 238 3.60 7.67 -10.05
CA GLY A 238 4.37 8.65 -9.29
C GLY A 238 4.32 8.47 -7.77
N PHE A 239 3.57 7.48 -7.25
CA PHE A 239 3.48 7.20 -5.82
C PHE A 239 4.70 6.42 -5.32
N ILE A 240 5.06 5.32 -5.99
CA ILE A 240 6.23 4.50 -5.66
C ILE A 240 7.53 5.22 -6.03
N ILE A 241 7.60 5.74 -7.28
CA ILE A 241 8.75 6.48 -7.79
C ILE A 241 8.27 7.90 -8.15
N PRO A 242 8.66 8.93 -7.40
CA PRO A 242 8.23 10.30 -7.67
C PRO A 242 8.72 10.81 -9.03
N GLY A 243 7.91 11.65 -9.68
CA GLY A 243 8.18 12.20 -11.01
C GLY A 243 9.60 12.79 -11.19
N PRO A 244 10.13 13.60 -10.25
CA PRO A 244 11.48 14.18 -10.36
C PRO A 244 12.63 13.15 -10.36
N GLN A 245 12.40 11.95 -9.82
CA GLN A 245 13.41 10.89 -9.74
C GLN A 245 13.44 10.02 -11.02
N ILE A 246 12.45 10.16 -11.91
CA ILE A 246 12.37 9.38 -13.14
C ILE A 246 13.40 9.92 -14.16
N PRO A 247 14.23 9.05 -14.78
CA PRO A 247 15.15 9.46 -15.82
C PRO A 247 14.45 10.20 -16.97
N LYS A 248 15.05 11.29 -17.45
CA LYS A 248 14.44 12.18 -18.46
C LYS A 248 13.96 11.48 -19.73
N TRP A 249 14.62 10.39 -20.14
CA TRP A 249 14.25 9.63 -21.34
C TRP A 249 13.05 8.69 -21.15
N ARG A 250 12.67 8.37 -19.90
CA ARG A 250 11.48 7.58 -19.54
C ARG A 250 10.33 8.42 -19.01
N VAL A 251 10.54 9.72 -18.79
CA VAL A 251 9.55 10.61 -18.15
C VAL A 251 8.23 10.72 -18.92
N TRP A 252 8.23 10.43 -20.22
CA TRP A 252 7.01 10.46 -21.03
C TRP A 252 5.97 9.44 -20.55
N SER A 253 6.38 8.28 -20.02
CA SER A 253 5.43 7.27 -19.51
C SER A 253 4.68 7.76 -18.27
N TYR A 254 5.33 8.60 -17.46
CA TYR A 254 4.71 9.30 -16.35
C TYR A 254 3.64 10.29 -16.85
N TRP A 255 3.94 11.10 -17.86
CA TRP A 255 2.97 12.11 -18.35
C TRP A 255 1.76 11.53 -19.08
N ILE A 256 1.91 10.37 -19.74
CA ILE A 256 0.82 9.66 -20.42
C ILE A 256 -0.09 8.93 -19.42
N CYS A 257 0.43 8.55 -18.25
CA CYS A 257 -0.33 7.80 -17.27
C CYS A 257 -1.47 8.65 -16.68
N PRO A 258 -2.75 8.26 -16.83
CA PRO A 258 -3.88 9.05 -16.33
C PRO A 258 -3.88 9.13 -14.79
N MET A 259 -3.41 8.09 -14.11
CA MET A 259 -3.39 8.02 -12.65
C MET A 259 -2.44 9.04 -11.98
N VAL A 260 -1.38 9.45 -12.69
CA VAL A 260 -0.50 10.54 -12.24
C VAL A 260 -1.30 11.82 -12.01
N TRP A 261 -2.22 12.13 -12.92
CA TRP A 261 -3.02 13.34 -12.86
C TRP A 261 -4.06 13.27 -11.74
N SER A 262 -4.64 12.10 -11.51
CA SER A 262 -5.53 11.83 -10.37
C SER A 262 -4.82 12.03 -9.04
N LEU A 263 -3.65 11.40 -8.86
CA LEU A 263 -2.84 11.53 -7.65
C LEU A 263 -2.40 12.99 -7.44
N LYS A 264 -1.93 13.64 -8.51
CA LYS A 264 -1.50 15.04 -8.47
C LYS A 264 -2.65 15.98 -8.09
N ALA A 265 -3.82 15.84 -8.70
CA ALA A 265 -4.99 16.67 -8.40
C ALA A 265 -5.46 16.46 -6.94
N LEU A 266 -5.51 15.20 -6.50
CA LEU A 266 -5.87 14.83 -5.13
C LEU A 266 -4.91 15.43 -4.11
N VAL A 267 -3.61 15.12 -4.21
CA VAL A 267 -2.60 15.52 -3.22
C VAL A 267 -2.40 17.03 -3.21
N THR A 268 -2.33 17.65 -4.39
CA THR A 268 -2.04 19.08 -4.51
C THR A 268 -3.21 19.94 -4.03
N SER A 269 -4.46 19.49 -4.19
CA SER A 269 -5.64 20.22 -3.71
C SER A 269 -5.82 20.11 -2.18
N GLN A 270 -5.52 18.95 -1.60
CA GLN A 270 -5.67 18.75 -0.16
C GLN A 270 -4.53 19.37 0.65
N TYR A 271 -3.28 19.24 0.17
CA TYR A 271 -2.09 19.54 0.96
C TYR A 271 -1.15 20.58 0.33
N GLY A 272 -1.33 20.95 -0.94
CA GLY A 272 -0.40 21.81 -1.67
C GLY A 272 -0.34 23.28 -1.22
N ASP A 273 -1.37 23.76 -0.53
CA ASP A 273 -1.50 25.11 0.06
C ASP A 273 -1.21 25.13 1.57
N ILE A 274 -0.97 23.97 2.18
CA ILE A 274 -0.76 23.85 3.62
C ILE A 274 0.70 24.15 3.99
N LYS A 275 0.88 25.15 4.84
CA LYS A 275 2.19 25.62 5.32
C LYS A 275 2.60 25.03 6.67
N LYS A 276 1.84 24.07 7.23
CA LYS A 276 2.21 23.36 8.46
C LYS A 276 3.59 22.71 8.27
N GLU A 277 4.46 22.87 9.25
CA GLU A 277 5.79 22.25 9.28
C GLU A 277 5.70 20.80 9.72
N ILE A 278 6.46 19.94 9.04
CA ILE A 278 6.60 18.51 9.29
C ILE A 278 8.08 18.16 9.33
N SER A 279 8.42 17.14 10.13
CA SER A 279 9.77 16.58 10.16
C SER A 279 9.98 15.69 8.93
N VAL A 280 10.84 16.12 8.01
CA VAL A 280 11.16 15.45 6.75
C VAL A 280 12.65 15.16 6.75
N PHE A 281 13.03 13.89 6.79
CA PHE A 281 14.43 13.46 6.94
C PHE A 281 15.19 14.15 8.09
N GLY A 282 14.50 14.46 9.20
CA GLY A 282 15.07 15.15 10.36
C GLY A 282 15.15 16.68 10.26
N GLU A 283 14.72 17.27 9.16
CA GLU A 283 14.64 18.73 8.98
C GLU A 283 13.18 19.21 8.99
N PRO A 284 12.87 20.35 9.65
CA PRO A 284 11.54 20.94 9.56
C PRO A 284 11.33 21.53 8.16
N LYS A 285 10.33 21.00 7.44
CA LYS A 285 9.90 21.49 6.13
C LYS A 285 8.39 21.64 6.10
N SER A 286 7.89 22.66 5.42
CA SER A 286 6.44 22.78 5.20
C SER A 286 5.92 21.68 4.28
N ILE A 287 4.68 21.22 4.49
CA ILE A 287 4.04 20.18 3.65
C ILE A 287 4.04 20.59 2.17
N SER A 288 3.67 21.84 1.86
CA SER A 288 3.71 22.36 0.49
C SER A 288 5.11 22.35 -0.13
N ALA A 289 6.16 22.68 0.63
CA ALA A 289 7.54 22.60 0.16
C ALA A 289 7.97 21.14 -0.08
N PHE A 290 7.58 20.22 0.79
CA PHE A 290 7.84 18.79 0.64
C PHE A 290 7.20 18.24 -0.63
N LEU A 291 5.92 18.55 -0.89
CA LEU A 291 5.23 18.12 -2.11
C LEU A 291 5.89 18.66 -3.38
N LYS A 292 6.41 19.89 -3.32
CA LYS A 292 7.15 20.51 -4.42
C LYS A 292 8.51 19.84 -4.64
N SER A 293 9.27 19.54 -3.59
CA SER A 293 10.60 18.94 -3.72
C SER A 293 10.57 17.45 -4.02
N TYR A 294 9.69 16.70 -3.37
CA TYR A 294 9.63 15.24 -3.48
C TYR A 294 8.82 14.80 -4.70
N TYR A 295 7.57 15.28 -4.84
CA TYR A 295 6.69 14.90 -5.95
C TYR A 295 6.76 15.83 -7.17
N GLY A 296 7.35 17.02 -7.06
CA GLY A 296 7.29 18.03 -8.12
C GLY A 296 5.90 18.67 -8.26
N TYR A 297 5.08 18.61 -7.21
CA TYR A 297 3.71 19.11 -7.23
C TYR A 297 3.68 20.60 -6.89
N HIS A 298 3.28 21.39 -7.89
CA HIS A 298 3.13 22.83 -7.77
C HIS A 298 1.64 23.18 -7.65
N HIS A 299 1.24 23.76 -6.51
CA HIS A 299 -0.15 24.16 -6.28
C HIS A 299 -0.66 25.18 -7.31
N GLU A 300 0.20 26.09 -7.78
CA GLU A 300 -0.10 27.05 -8.85
C GLU A 300 -0.50 26.38 -10.19
N LYS A 301 -0.03 25.13 -10.43
CA LYS A 301 -0.32 24.38 -11.65
C LYS A 301 -1.50 23.41 -11.50
N LEU A 302 -2.30 23.55 -10.44
CA LEU A 302 -3.47 22.70 -10.20
C LEU A 302 -4.48 22.77 -11.36
N GLY A 303 -4.64 23.95 -11.99
CA GLY A 303 -5.52 24.12 -13.15
C GLY A 303 -5.14 23.23 -14.35
N VAL A 304 -3.85 22.96 -14.55
CA VAL A 304 -3.39 22.03 -15.61
C VAL A 304 -3.82 20.61 -15.29
N ALA A 305 -3.69 20.20 -14.02
CA ALA A 305 -4.13 18.86 -13.61
C ALA A 305 -5.65 18.71 -13.77
N ALA A 306 -6.44 19.74 -13.48
CA ALA A 306 -7.87 19.77 -13.75
C ALA A 306 -8.16 19.58 -15.24
N PHE A 307 -7.57 20.42 -16.09
CA PHE A 307 -7.81 20.34 -17.53
C PHE A 307 -7.52 18.93 -18.09
N VAL A 308 -6.38 18.34 -17.72
CA VAL A 308 -6.03 17.00 -18.16
C VAL A 308 -7.01 15.96 -17.62
N LEU A 309 -7.33 16.01 -16.33
CA LEU A 309 -8.24 15.04 -15.69
C LEU A 309 -9.67 15.10 -16.26
N PHE A 310 -10.14 16.27 -16.67
CA PHE A 310 -11.41 16.43 -17.40
C PHE A 310 -11.33 15.92 -18.84
N SER A 311 -10.20 16.13 -19.52
CA SER A 311 -10.01 15.70 -20.91
C SER A 311 -9.92 14.18 -21.07
N LEU A 312 -9.37 13.48 -20.08
CA LEU A 312 -9.14 12.03 -20.14
C LEU A 312 -10.42 11.21 -20.38
N PRO A 313 -11.52 11.39 -19.62
CA PRO A 313 -12.79 10.74 -19.94
C PRO A 313 -13.28 11.03 -21.36
N LEU A 314 -13.18 12.27 -21.82
CA LEU A 314 -13.63 12.65 -23.17
C LEU A 314 -12.83 11.93 -24.26
N VAL A 315 -11.51 11.87 -24.10
CA VAL A 315 -10.63 11.17 -25.04
C VAL A 315 -10.97 9.68 -25.09
N PHE A 316 -11.15 9.02 -23.95
CA PHE A 316 -11.52 7.60 -23.93
C PHE A 316 -12.93 7.35 -24.49
N ALA A 317 -13.90 8.20 -24.19
CA ALA A 317 -15.25 8.10 -24.74
C ALA A 317 -15.27 8.26 -26.27
N LEU A 318 -14.53 9.24 -26.81
CA LEU A 318 -14.40 9.44 -28.25
C LEU A 318 -13.66 8.30 -28.94
N ALA A 319 -12.58 7.81 -28.32
CA ALA A 319 -11.86 6.64 -28.83
C ALA A 319 -12.77 5.41 -28.85
N PHE A 320 -13.53 5.16 -27.78
CA PHE A 320 -14.51 4.08 -27.70
C PHE A 320 -15.55 4.19 -28.83
N ALA A 321 -16.18 5.37 -29.01
CA ALA A 321 -17.14 5.60 -30.08
C ALA A 321 -16.54 5.36 -31.48
N PHE A 322 -15.29 5.76 -31.70
CA PHE A 322 -14.60 5.52 -32.96
C PHE A 322 -14.35 4.02 -33.21
N PHE A 323 -13.83 3.29 -32.21
CA PHE A 323 -13.50 1.88 -32.35
C PHE A 323 -14.73 0.98 -32.42
N ILE A 324 -15.77 1.26 -31.64
CA ILE A 324 -17.03 0.49 -31.73
C ILE A 324 -17.69 0.66 -33.10
N ALA A 325 -17.61 1.86 -33.71
CA ALA A 325 -18.14 2.10 -35.04
C ALA A 325 -17.32 1.40 -36.15
N LYS A 326 -15.99 1.29 -35.99
CA LYS A 326 -15.08 0.72 -37.01
C LYS A 326 -14.84 -0.77 -36.90
N LEU A 327 -14.64 -1.29 -35.71
CA LEU A 327 -14.26 -2.69 -35.47
C LEU A 327 -15.45 -3.61 -35.18
N ASN A 328 -16.58 -3.03 -34.74
CA ASN A 328 -17.82 -3.67 -34.28
C ASN A 328 -17.83 -5.21 -34.30
N PHE A 329 -17.16 -5.84 -33.33
CA PHE A 329 -17.07 -7.29 -33.21
C PHE A 329 -18.41 -7.95 -32.84
N GLN A 330 -19.40 -7.18 -32.34
CA GLN A 330 -20.72 -7.69 -31.95
C GLN A 330 -21.69 -7.91 -33.11
N ARG A 331 -21.32 -7.54 -34.34
CA ARG A 331 -22.14 -7.73 -35.55
C ARG A 331 -21.74 -8.94 -36.41
N ARG A 332 -20.82 -9.79 -35.94
CA ARG A 332 -20.37 -11.00 -36.65
C ARG A 332 -21.04 -12.26 -36.12
#